data_AF-A0AAV2B7H6-F1
#
_entry.id   AF-A0AAV2B7H6-F1
#
_cell.length_a   1.000
_cell.length_b   1.000
_cell.length_c   1.000
_cell.angle_alpha   90.00
_cell.angle_beta   90.00
_cell.angle_gamma   90.00
#
_symmetry.space_group_name_H-M   'P 1'
#
loop_
_entity.id
_entity.type
_entity.pdbx_description
1 polymer ?
#
loop_
_entity_poly.entity_id
_entity_poly.type
_entity_poly.pdbx_seq_one_letter_code
_entity_poly.pdbx_strand_id
1 'polypeptide(L)'
;MVSLRFCGPKLSICCSILSVWGIIMLVLLGIFLGVYSAAFAEDLDLEEILDKPDFVMRMKNEYTQNSYNCLIAACLYVLSFCISVWQFYLNRRATSTT
;
A
#
# COMPACT_ATOMS: atom_id res chain seq x y z
N MET A 1 -4.95 -1.74 33.57
CA MET A 1 -5.80 -1.64 32.37
C MET A 1 -4.94 -1.07 31.26
N VAL A 2 -4.43 -1.89 30.35
CA VAL A 2 -3.51 -1.40 29.30
C VAL A 2 -4.31 -0.47 28.40
N SER A 3 -4.06 0.85 28.49
CA SER A 3 -4.65 1.82 27.59
C SER A 3 -4.03 1.60 26.22
N LEU A 4 -4.73 0.87 25.34
CA LEU A 4 -4.30 0.62 23.96
C LEU A 4 -4.41 1.87 23.06
N ARG A 5 -4.44 3.08 23.66
CA ARG A 5 -4.51 4.36 22.96
C ARG A 5 -3.09 4.93 22.83
N PHE A 6 -2.43 4.68 21.70
CA PHE A 6 -1.10 5.24 21.44
C PHE A 6 -1.14 6.43 20.47
N CYS A 7 -2.23 6.59 19.72
CA CYS A 7 -2.39 7.60 18.69
C CYS A 7 -3.48 8.61 19.10
N GLY A 8 -3.14 9.90 19.16
CA GLY A 8 -4.11 10.96 19.48
C GLY A 8 -5.20 11.14 18.42
N PRO A 9 -6.33 11.80 18.75
CA PRO A 9 -7.50 11.89 17.86
C PRO A 9 -7.21 12.55 16.51
N LYS A 10 -6.32 13.56 16.47
CA LYS A 10 -5.92 14.24 15.22
C LYS A 10 -5.04 13.36 14.32
N LEU A 11 -4.08 12.65 14.92
CA LEU A 11 -3.14 11.78 14.19
C LEU A 11 -3.86 10.56 13.60
N SER A 12 -4.80 9.97 14.33
CA SER A 12 -5.58 8.81 13.89
C SER A 12 -6.46 9.12 12.66
N ILE A 13 -7.02 10.33 12.56
CA ILE A 13 -7.74 10.78 11.35
C ILE A 13 -6.77 10.91 10.16
N CYS A 14 -5.62 11.55 10.37
CA CYS A 14 -4.60 11.72 9.33
C CYS A 14 -4.13 10.36 8.78
N CYS A 15 -3.78 9.41 9.66
CA CYS A 15 -3.38 8.05 9.27
C CYS A 15 -4.48 7.30 8.52
N SER A 16 -5.77 7.54 8.85
CA SER A 16 -6.88 6.94 8.14
C SER A 16 -6.98 7.45 6.70
N ILE A 17 -6.88 8.77 6.50
CA ILE A 17 -6.94 9.39 5.16
C ILE A 17 -5.77 8.93 4.29
N LEU A 18 -4.55 8.96 4.83
CA LEU A 18 -3.35 8.48 4.13
C LEU A 18 -3.46 7.00 3.76
N SER A 19 -4.02 6.18 4.65
CA SER A 19 -4.19 4.76 4.35
C SER A 19 -5.19 4.53 3.22
N VAL A 20 -6.33 5.25 3.19
CA VAL A 20 -7.30 5.15 2.09
C VAL A 20 -6.66 5.55 0.76
N TRP A 21 -5.91 6.65 0.74
CA TRP A 21 -5.19 7.08 -0.46
C TRP A 21 -4.18 6.04 -0.94
N GLY A 22 -3.35 5.53 -0.02
CA GLY A 22 -2.34 4.51 -0.30
C GLY A 22 -2.96 3.22 -0.85
N ILE A 23 -4.08 2.75 -0.28
CA ILE A 23 -4.78 1.55 -0.77
C ILE A 23 -5.23 1.73 -2.22
N ILE A 24 -5.91 2.83 -2.54
CA ILE A 24 -6.43 3.06 -3.90
C ILE A 24 -5.28 3.12 -4.91
N MET A 25 -4.24 3.89 -4.61
CA MET A 25 -3.10 4.06 -5.50
C MET A 25 -2.33 2.75 -5.71
N LEU A 26 -2.02 2.01 -4.64
CA LEU A 26 -1.24 0.77 -4.73
C LEU A 26 -2.02 -0.39 -5.37
N VAL A 27 -3.33 -0.48 -5.17
CA VAL A 27 -4.16 -1.50 -5.83
C VAL A 27 -4.22 -1.25 -7.33
N LEU A 28 -4.45 0.00 -7.76
CA LEU A 28 -4.44 0.35 -9.18
C LEU A 28 -3.08 0.07 -9.82
N LEU A 29 -2.00 0.48 -9.15
CA LEU A 29 -0.63 0.22 -9.58
C LEU A 29 -0.34 -1.28 -9.73
N GLY A 30 -0.71 -2.07 -8.71
CA GLY A 30 -0.53 -3.53 -8.69
C GLY A 30 -1.27 -4.22 -9.84
N ILE A 31 -2.52 -3.82 -10.12
CA ILE A 31 -3.31 -4.34 -11.24
C ILE A 31 -2.67 -3.95 -12.59
N PHE A 32 -2.27 -2.70 -12.77
CA PHE A 32 -1.64 -2.23 -14.01
C PHE A 32 -0.30 -2.90 -14.31
N LEU A 33 0.51 -3.16 -13.28
CA LEU A 33 1.73 -3.97 -13.40
C LEU A 33 1.41 -5.44 -13.73
N GLY A 34 0.33 -5.99 -13.15
CA GLY A 34 -0.11 -7.38 -13.41
C GLY A 34 -0.59 -7.64 -14.83
N VAL A 35 -1.10 -6.62 -15.53
CA VAL A 35 -1.46 -6.70 -16.96
C VAL A 35 -0.30 -6.32 -17.90
N TYR A 36 0.91 -6.13 -17.38
CA TYR A 36 2.10 -5.75 -18.16
C TYR A 36 1.94 -4.43 -18.93
N SER A 37 1.37 -3.40 -18.29
CA SER A 37 1.14 -2.10 -18.92
C SER A 37 2.45 -1.40 -19.32
N ALA A 38 2.56 -0.98 -20.58
CA ALA A 38 3.74 -0.28 -21.10
C ALA A 38 4.01 1.08 -20.42
N ALA A 39 3.00 1.68 -19.77
CA ALA A 39 3.14 2.94 -19.05
C ALA A 39 4.08 2.86 -17.84
N PHE A 40 4.36 1.65 -17.34
CA PHE A 40 5.27 1.41 -16.21
C PHE A 40 6.60 0.78 -16.66
N ALA A 41 6.89 0.74 -17.97
CA ALA A 41 8.11 0.13 -18.48
C ALA A 41 9.37 0.91 -18.05
N GLU A 42 9.27 2.23 -17.98
CA GLU A 42 10.35 3.14 -17.52
C GLU A 42 10.58 3.13 -16.01
N ASP A 43 9.58 2.72 -15.22
CA ASP A 43 9.71 2.58 -13.77
C ASP A 43 10.38 1.26 -13.36
N LEU A 44 10.53 0.32 -14.31
CA LEU A 44 11.17 -0.96 -14.09
C LEU A 44 12.63 -0.91 -14.54
N ASP A 45 13.50 -1.59 -13.80
CA ASP A 45 14.93 -1.66 -14.12
C ASP A 45 15.18 -2.67 -15.27
N LEU A 46 14.76 -2.30 -16.47
CA LEU A 46 14.85 -3.15 -17.67
C LEU A 46 16.20 -3.05 -18.39
N GLU A 47 17.03 -2.07 -18.03
CA GLU A 47 18.32 -1.81 -18.69
C GLU A 47 19.33 -2.94 -18.42
N GLU A 48 19.31 -3.53 -17.22
CA GLU A 48 20.21 -4.63 -16.83
C GLU A 48 19.90 -5.96 -17.57
N ILE A 49 18.71 -6.08 -18.17
CA ILE A 49 18.23 -7.32 -18.79
C ILE A 49 18.16 -7.26 -20.31
N LEU A 50 18.40 -6.09 -20.92
CA LEU A 50 18.28 -5.87 -22.37
C LEU A 50 19.19 -6.79 -23.21
N ASP A 51 20.40 -7.07 -22.73
CA ASP A 51 21.39 -7.89 -23.44
C ASP A 51 21.21 -9.41 -23.24
N LYS A 52 20.21 -9.84 -22.47
CA LYS A 52 20.03 -11.27 -22.15
C LYS A 52 19.12 -11.96 -23.18
N PRO A 53 19.45 -13.19 -23.59
CA PRO A 53 18.63 -13.96 -24.56
C PRO A 53 17.21 -14.23 -24.04
N ASP A 54 17.00 -14.19 -22.72
CA ASP A 54 15.72 -14.40 -22.06
C ASP A 54 15.00 -13.10 -21.66
N PHE A 55 15.29 -11.98 -22.33
CA PHE A 55 14.78 -10.64 -22.01
C PHE A 55 13.27 -10.63 -21.73
N VAL A 56 12.46 -11.21 -22.64
CA VAL A 56 10.99 -11.18 -22.54
C VAL A 56 10.49 -11.89 -21.27
N MET A 57 11.11 -13.01 -20.91
CA MET A 57 10.74 -13.76 -19.70
C MET A 57 11.14 -13.00 -18.43
N ARG A 58 12.33 -12.42 -18.42
CA ARG A 58 12.83 -11.61 -17.29
C ARG A 58 12.01 -10.36 -17.09
N MET A 59 11.69 -9.62 -18.15
CA MET A 59 10.81 -8.46 -18.12
C MET A 59 9.46 -8.81 -17.49
N LYS A 60 8.81 -9.90 -17.94
CA LYS A 60 7.54 -10.33 -17.33
C LYS A 60 7.69 -10.68 -15.86
N ASN A 61 8.82 -11.26 -15.45
CA ASN A 61 9.07 -11.53 -14.05
C ASN A 61 9.15 -10.24 -13.23
N GLU A 62 9.86 -9.21 -13.71
CA GLU A 62 9.97 -7.91 -13.04
C GLU A 62 8.61 -7.22 -12.85
N TYR A 63 7.77 -7.19 -13.89
CA TYR A 63 6.40 -6.69 -13.79
C TYR A 63 5.58 -7.45 -12.73
N THR A 64 5.71 -8.77 -12.73
CA THR A 64 4.96 -9.64 -11.81
C THR A 64 5.44 -9.47 -10.36
N GLN A 65 6.75 -9.37 -10.14
CA GLN A 65 7.33 -9.11 -8.82
C GLN A 65 6.88 -7.75 -8.27
N ASN A 66 6.97 -6.69 -9.08
CA ASN A 66 6.55 -5.36 -8.65
C ASN A 66 5.03 -5.28 -8.41
N SER A 67 4.21 -5.97 -9.22
CA SER A 67 2.78 -6.13 -8.96
C SER A 67 2.51 -6.75 -7.57
N TYR A 68 3.19 -7.85 -7.22
CA TYR A 68 3.05 -8.47 -5.91
C TYR A 68 3.50 -7.55 -4.77
N ASN A 69 4.61 -6.84 -4.93
CA ASN A 69 5.10 -5.88 -3.92
C ASN A 69 4.06 -4.79 -3.66
N CYS A 70 3.47 -4.21 -4.70
CA CYS A 70 2.41 -3.20 -4.59
C CYS A 70 1.16 -3.75 -3.91
N LEU A 71 0.73 -4.96 -4.25
CA LEU A 71 -0.44 -5.60 -3.63
C LEU A 71 -0.21 -5.94 -2.15
N ILE A 72 0.99 -6.43 -1.79
CA ILE A 72 1.36 -6.67 -0.40
C ILE A 72 1.38 -5.35 0.38
N ALA A 73 1.96 -4.29 -0.19
CA ALA A 73 1.95 -2.97 0.42
C ALA A 73 0.51 -2.44 0.62
N ALA A 74 -0.37 -2.64 -0.35
CA ALA A 74 -1.79 -2.30 -0.21
C ALA A 74 -2.44 -3.04 0.97
N CYS A 75 -2.16 -4.33 1.15
CA CYS A 75 -2.62 -5.10 2.31
C CYS A 75 -2.12 -4.51 3.64
N LEU A 76 -0.86 -4.06 3.71
CA LEU A 76 -0.33 -3.38 4.91
C LEU A 76 -1.07 -2.08 5.19
N TYR A 77 -1.43 -1.31 4.16
CA TYR A 77 -2.24 -0.10 4.33
C TYR A 77 -3.68 -0.41 4.77
N VAL A 78 -4.27 -1.54 4.36
CA VAL A 78 -5.56 -2.00 4.90
C VAL A 78 -5.45 -2.28 6.40
N LEU A 79 -4.37 -2.94 6.83
CA LEU A 79 -4.14 -3.19 8.25
C LEU A 79 -3.94 -1.88 9.05
N SER A 80 -3.15 -0.93 8.54
CA SER A 80 -2.97 0.38 9.18
C SER A 80 -4.26 1.18 9.24
N PHE A 81 -5.11 1.08 8.21
CA PHE A 81 -6.43 1.69 8.19
C PHE A 81 -7.33 1.10 9.28
N CYS A 82 -7.43 -0.23 9.38
CA CYS A 82 -8.21 -0.90 10.42
C CYS A 82 -7.78 -0.48 11.83
N ILE A 83 -6.46 -0.44 12.09
CA ILE A 83 -5.91 0.01 13.38
C ILE A 83 -6.27 1.48 13.62
N SER A 84 -6.12 2.35 12.62
CA SER A 84 -6.40 3.79 12.74
C SER A 84 -7.88 4.06 13.02
N VAL A 85 -8.80 3.33 12.37
CA VAL A 85 -10.24 3.41 12.61
C VAL A 85 -10.59 2.89 14.01
N TRP A 86 -9.96 1.80 14.45
CA TRP A 86 -10.13 1.29 15.81
C TRP A 86 -9.69 2.32 16.86
N GLN A 87 -8.53 2.94 16.68
CA GLN A 87 -8.03 4.03 17.54
C GLN A 87 -8.99 5.23 17.52
N PHE A 88 -9.53 5.59 16.36
CA PHE A 88 -10.50 6.68 16.23
C PHE A 88 -11.77 6.41 17.06
N TYR A 89 -12.33 5.21 16.97
CA TYR A 89 -13.49 4.80 17.76
C TYR A 89 -13.22 4.86 19.27
N LEU A 90 -12.07 4.35 19.71
CA LEU A 90 -11.67 4.40 21.12
C LEU A 90 -11.47 5.84 21.61
N ASN A 91 -10.89 6.71 20.79
CA ASN A 91 -10.67 8.12 21.13
C ASN A 91 -12.00 8.88 21.23
N ARG A 92 -12.94 8.67 20.30
CA ARG A 92 -14.27 9.28 20.37
C ARG A 92 -15.04 8.90 21.63
N ARG A 93 -15.00 7.62 22.02
CA ARG A 93 -15.64 7.13 23.26
C ARG A 93 -15.07 7.77 24.52
N ALA A 94 -13.76 8.01 24.55
CA ALA A 94 -13.11 8.66 25.70
C ALA A 94 -13.55 10.11 25.86
N THR A 95 -13.63 10.85 24.74
CA THR A 95 -14.07 12.26 24.75
C THR A 95 -15.51 12.43 25.21
N SER A 96 -16.39 11.46 24.96
CA SER A 96 -17.80 11.51 25.40
C SER A 96 -18.03 11.18 26.88
N THR A 97 -17.03 10.70 27.61
CA THR A 97 -17.16 10.36 29.06
C THR A 97 -16.58 11.44 29.97
N THR A 98 -16.00 12.50 29.41
CA THR A 98 -15.55 13.70 30.13
C THR A 98 -16.54 14.82 29.90
#